data_AF-A0A529MAV8-F1
#
_entry.id   AF-A0A529MAV8-F1
#
_cell.length_a   1.000
_cell.length_b   1.000
_cell.length_c   1.000
_cell.angle_alpha   90.00
_cell.angle_beta   90.00
_cell.angle_gamma   90.00
#
_symmetry.space_group_name_H-M   'P 1'
#
loop_
_entity.id
_entity.type
_entity.pdbx_description
1 polymer ?
#
loop_
_entity_poly.entity_id
_entity_poly.type
_entity_poly.pdbx_seq_one_letter_code
_entity_poly.pdbx_strand_id
1 'polypeptide(L)' 'MSEKIILASGSPFRKTMLVNAGLDIEAVPANVDERALEAPLKDSGVSPEDVASILAEAKATEVSER' A
#
# COMPACT_ATOMS: atom_id res chain seq x y z
N MET A 1 -24.59 -0.95 6.19
CA MET A 1 -23.50 -0.01 6.51
C MET A 1 -22.49 -0.14 5.39
N SER A 2 -22.16 0.93 4.66
CA SER A 2 -21.02 0.88 3.76
C SER A 2 -19.77 0.78 4.62
N GLU A 3 -18.99 -0.29 4.46
CA GLU A 3 -17.71 -0.40 5.13
C GLU A 3 -16.77 0.70 4.63
N LYS A 4 -16.02 1.27 5.55
CA LYS A 4 -15.11 2.38 5.28
C LYS A 4 -13.89 1.83 4.53
N ILE A 5 -13.58 2.40 3.37
CA ILE A 5 -12.40 2.01 2.59
C ILE A 5 -11.20 2.84 3.06
N ILE A 6 -10.11 2.14 3.40
CA ILE A 6 -8.85 2.76 3.83
C ILE A 6 -7.80 2.59 2.73
N LEU A 7 -7.15 3.68 2.35
CA LEU A 7 -5.96 3.69 1.51
C LEU A 7 -4.71 3.66 2.40
N ALA A 8 -4.03 2.51 2.45
CA ALA A 8 -2.78 2.30 3.19
C ALA A 8 -1.55 2.97 2.53
N SER A 9 -1.68 4.23 2.09
CA SER A 9 -0.66 4.95 1.35
C SER A 9 -0.77 6.46 1.60
N GLY A 10 0.35 7.10 1.90
CA GLY A 10 0.45 8.56 2.03
C GLY A 10 0.54 9.33 0.71
N SER A 11 0.45 8.66 -0.45
CA SER A 11 0.54 9.32 -1.76
C SER A 11 -0.68 10.22 -2.02
N PRO A 12 -0.49 11.54 -2.23
CA PRO A 12 -1.60 12.43 -2.58
C PRO A 12 -2.20 12.08 -3.95
N PHE A 13 -1.38 11.62 -4.90
CA PHE A 13 -1.84 11.26 -6.24
C PHE A 13 -2.76 10.05 -6.25
N ARG A 14 -2.43 8.99 -5.48
CA ARG A 14 -3.31 7.82 -5.36
C ARG A 14 -4.64 8.17 -4.69
N LYS A 15 -4.59 9.03 -3.66
CA LYS A 15 -5.81 9.54 -3.02
C LYS A 15 -6.69 10.27 -4.03
N THR A 16 -6.13 11.22 -4.77
CA THR A 16 -6.86 11.97 -5.81
C THR A 16 -7.43 11.06 -6.88
N MET A 17 -6.66 10.06 -7.34
CA MET A 17 -7.12 9.10 -8.34
C MET A 17 -8.36 8.31 -7.88
N LEU A 18 -8.36 7.80 -6.64
CA LEU A 18 -9.47 7.03 -6.10
C LEU A 18 -10.71 7.91 -5.84
N VAL A 19 -10.51 9.12 -5.31
CA VAL A 19 -11.59 10.09 -5.11
C VAL A 19 -12.23 10.49 -6.45
N ASN A 20 -11.42 10.72 -7.49
CA ASN A 20 -11.93 11.02 -8.83
C ASN A 20 -12.69 9.84 -9.46
N ALA A 21 -12.41 8.61 -9.02
CA ALA A 21 -13.18 7.42 -9.39
C ALA A 21 -14.50 7.27 -8.60
N GLY A 22 -14.85 8.22 -7.73
CA GLY A 22 -16.08 8.21 -6.94
C GLY A 22 -16.01 7.39 -5.65
N LEU A 23 -14.81 7.00 -5.21
CA LEU A 23 -14.61 6.26 -3.97
C LEU A 23 -14.47 7.21 -2.78
N ASP A 24 -15.25 6.97 -1.73
CA ASP A 24 -15.06 7.59 -0.42
C ASP A 24 -13.98 6.82 0.35
N ILE A 25 -12.80 7.43 0.52
CA ILE A 25 -11.62 6.79 1.08
C ILE A 25 -10.91 7.67 2.10
N GLU A 26 -10.48 7.06 3.21
CA GLU A 26 -9.53 7.67 4.14
C GLU A 26 -8.10 7.23 3.81
N ALA A 27 -7.16 8.17 3.73
CA ALA A 27 -5.76 7.84 3.52
C ALA A 27 -5.05 7.73 4.87
N VAL A 28 -4.53 6.54 5.17
CA VAL A 28 -3.73 6.24 6.35
C VAL A 28 -2.36 5.76 5.86
N PRO A 29 -1.29 6.57 5.96
CA PRO A 29 0.04 6.13 5.54
C PRO A 29 0.52 4.96 6.40
N ALA A 30 0.94 3.88 5.74
CA ALA A 30 1.55 2.74 6.41
C ALA A 30 2.94 3.10 6.97
N ASN A 31 3.27 2.58 8.14
CA ASN A 31 4.58 2.75 8.77
C ASN A 31 5.50 1.56 8.46
N VAL A 32 5.87 1.42 7.18
CA VAL A 32 6.66 0.30 6.67
C VAL A 32 7.97 0.82 6.08
N ASP A 33 9.10 0.19 6.46
CA ASP A 33 10.39 0.42 5.80
C ASP A 33 10.46 -0.40 4.51
N GLU A 34 10.05 0.23 3.41
CA GLU A 34 10.04 -0.39 2.07
C GLU A 34 11.44 -0.85 1.65
N ARG A 35 12.50 -0.12 2.01
CA ARG A 35 13.87 -0.48 1.63
C ARG A 35 14.35 -1.72 2.36
N ALA A 36 13.99 -1.85 3.64
CA ALA A 36 14.29 -3.05 4.40
C ALA A 36 13.55 -4.28 3.87
N LEU A 37 12.29 -4.13 3.44
CA LEU A 37 11.51 -5.22 2.83
C LEU A 37 12.02 -5.62 1.43
N GLU A 38 12.44 -4.65 0.62
CA GLU A 38 13.02 -4.90 -0.72
C GLU A 38 14.39 -5.58 -0.65
N ALA A 39 15.21 -5.25 0.35
CA ALA A 39 16.60 -5.70 0.45
C ALA A 39 16.80 -7.22 0.26
N PRO A 40 16.05 -8.11 0.95
CA PRO A 40 16.18 -9.56 0.75
C PRO A 40 15.68 -10.05 -0.61
N LEU A 41 14.89 -9.26 -1.35
CA LEU A 41 14.29 -9.66 -2.63
C LEU A 41 15.18 -9.33 -3.84
N LYS A 42 16.21 -8.49 -3.68
CA LYS A 42 17.02 -8.01 -4.82
C LYS A 42 17.72 -9.12 -5.60
N ASP A 43 18.17 -10.17 -4.93
CA ASP A 43 18.92 -11.28 -5.53
C ASP A 43 18.13 -12.60 -5.49
N SER A 44 16.85 -12.57 -5.11
CA SER A 44 16.03 -13.78 -4.98
C SER A 44 15.40 -14.24 -6.31
N GLY A 45 15.60 -13.49 -7.40
CA GLY A 45 14.96 -13.73 -8.69
C GLY A 45 13.48 -13.32 -8.74
N VAL A 46 12.98 -12.69 -7.67
CA VAL A 46 11.64 -12.12 -7.63
C VAL A 46 11.56 -10.97 -8.61
N SER A 47 10.48 -10.94 -9.37
CA SER A 47 10.27 -9.97 -10.42
C SER A 47 9.79 -8.61 -9.86
N PRO A 48 9.96 -7.50 -10.60
CA PRO A 48 9.56 -6.18 -10.10
C PRO A 48 8.07 -6.05 -9.74
N GLU A 49 7.19 -6.76 -10.45
CA GLU A 49 5.76 -6.79 -10.18
C GLU A 49 5.44 -7.55 -8.89
N ASP A 50 6.18 -8.61 -8.59
CA ASP A 50 6.03 -9.36 -7.34
C ASP A 50 6.53 -8.53 -6.16
N VAL A 51 7.67 -7.83 -6.31
CA VAL A 51 8.15 -6.87 -5.29
C VAL A 51 7.09 -5.80 -5.02
N ALA A 52 6.48 -5.23 -6.06
CA ALA A 52 5.43 -4.23 -5.89
C ALA A 52 4.19 -4.78 -5.16
N SER A 53 3.81 -6.03 -5.45
CA SER A 53 2.69 -6.71 -4.81
C SER A 53 2.97 -6.99 -3.33
N ILE A 54 4.18 -7.49 -3.01
CA ILE A 54 4.63 -7.74 -1.63
C ILE A 54 4.63 -6.45 -0.81
N LEU A 55 5.15 -5.35 -1.36
CA LEU A 55 5.15 -4.06 -0.68
C LEU A 55 3.73 -3.51 -0.48
N ALA A 56 2.85 -3.68 -1.46
CA ALA A 56 1.46 -3.27 -1.35
C ALA A 56 0.72 -4.05 -0.25
N GLU A 57 0.92 -5.36 -0.19
CA GLU A 57 0.37 -6.23 0.84
C GLU A 57 0.90 -5.85 2.23
N ALA A 58 2.22 -5.72 2.39
CA ALA A 58 2.82 -5.35 3.67
C ALA A 58 2.27 -4.02 4.23
N LYS A 59 2.06 -3.02 3.36
CA LYS A 59 1.43 -1.74 3.74
C LYS A 59 -0.02 -1.90 4.16
N ALA A 60 -0.80 -2.67 3.40
CA ALA A 60 -2.21 -2.90 3.71
C ALA A 60 -2.38 -3.67 5.03
N THR A 61 -1.56 -4.70 5.25
CA THR A 61 -1.55 -5.49 6.48
C THR A 61 -1.19 -4.63 7.69
N GLU A 62 -0.11 -3.84 7.64
CA GLU A 62 0.30 -2.98 8.76
C GLU A 62 -0.80 -1.99 9.18
N VAL A 63 -1.51 -1.40 8.21
CA VAL A 63 -2.62 -0.49 8.52
C VAL A 63 -3.84 -1.26 9.05
N SER A 64 -4.09 -2.48 8.57
CA SER A 64 -5.24 -3.29 9.00
C SER A 64 -5.15 -3.82 10.43
N GLU A 65 -3.94 -3.98 10.95
CA GLU A 65 -3.68 -4.50 12.29
C GLU A 65 -3.79 -3.44 13.41
N ARG A 66 -4.13 -2.20 13.06
CA ARG A 66 -4.22 -1.05 13.96
C ARG A 66 -5.66 -0.67 14.31
#